data_AF-A0A261KVV7-F1
#
_entry.id   AF-A0A261KVV7-F1
#
_cell.length_a   1.000
_cell.length_b   1.000
_cell.length_c   1.000
_cell.angle_alpha   90.00
_cell.angle_beta   90.00
_cell.angle_gamma   90.00
#
_symmetry.space_group_name_H-M   'P 1'
#
loop_
_entity.id
_entity.type
_entity.pdbx_description
1 polymer ?
#
loop_
_entity_poly.entity_id
_entity_poly.type
_entity_poly.pdbx_seq_one_letter_code
_entity_poly.pdbx_strand_id
1 'polypeptide(L)' 'MKKYPDFTNYGYQISKELGRNLQGGRITYLAKSLTSNRQVVIKEFRFALADGSWSAFKAYQ' A
#
# COMPACT_ATOMS: atom_id res chain seq x y z
N MET A 1 -9.76 -11.56 11.69
CA MET A 1 -9.62 -10.92 10.37
C MET A 1 -8.36 -10.07 10.34
N LYS A 2 -7.44 -10.26 9.39
CA LYS A 2 -6.22 -9.44 9.27
C LYS A 2 -6.62 -8.04 8.79
N LYS A 3 -6.30 -7.01 9.56
CA LYS A 3 -6.67 -5.61 9.29
C LYS A 3 -5.89 -5.01 8.10
N TYR A 4 -4.77 -5.63 7.73
CA TYR A 4 -3.81 -5.15 6.74
C TYR A 4 -3.29 -6.31 5.87
N PRO A 5 -2.79 -6.02 4.66
CA PRO A 5 -2.04 -6.99 3.85
C PRO A 5 -0.86 -7.59 4.63
N ASP A 6 -0.46 -8.81 4.27
CA ASP A 6 0.73 -9.41 4.84
C ASP A 6 1.95 -9.14 3.96
N PHE A 7 2.89 -8.33 4.47
CA PHE A 7 4.15 -8.04 3.81
C PHE A 7 5.37 -8.72 4.46
N THR A 8 5.14 -9.72 5.31
CA THR A 8 6.23 -10.46 5.97
C THR A 8 7.15 -11.15 4.97
N ASN A 9 6.61 -11.67 3.86
CA ASN A 9 7.41 -12.23 2.76
C ASN A 9 8.32 -11.21 2.07
N TYR A 10 8.04 -9.91 2.20
CA TYR A 10 8.90 -8.83 1.72
C TYR A 10 9.81 -8.26 2.81
N GLY A 11 9.80 -8.84 4.01
CA GLY A 11 10.60 -8.38 5.15
C GLY A 11 10.00 -7.19 5.91
N TYR A 12 8.68 -6.97 5.81
CA TYR A 12 8.02 -5.84 6.50
C TYR A 12 6.81 -6.28 7.32
N GLN A 13 6.67 -5.70 8.51
CA GLN A 13 5.49 -5.88 9.36
C GLN A 13 4.72 -4.56 9.48
N ILE A 14 3.48 -4.52 8.96
CA ILE A 14 2.62 -3.34 9.07
C ILE A 14 2.18 -3.15 10.53
N SER A 15 2.32 -1.91 11.02
CA SER A 15 1.82 -1.49 12.33
C SER A 15 0.49 -0.75 12.24
N LYS A 16 0.35 0.18 11.28
CA LYS A 16 -0.90 0.93 11.05
C LYS A 16 -0.96 1.56 9.65
N GLU A 17 -2.17 1.88 9.20
CA GLU A 17 -2.40 2.76 8.06
C GLU A 17 -2.14 4.22 8.47
N LEU A 18 -1.46 4.98 7.62
CA LEU A 18 -1.19 6.41 7.77
C LEU A 18 -2.11 7.26 6.89
N GLY A 19 -2.60 6.70 5.78
CA GLY A 19 -3.56 7.39 4.92
C GLY A 19 -3.90 6.60 3.67
N ARG A 20 -5.04 6.96 3.07
CA ARG A 20 -5.59 6.31 1.87
C ARG A 20 -6.11 7.35 0.90
N ASN A 21 -5.61 7.29 -0.33
CA ASN A 21 -6.14 8.01 -1.47
C ASN A 21 -6.86 6.98 -2.36
N LEU A 22 -8.17 6.88 -2.19
CA LEU A 22 -9.02 5.94 -2.93
C LEU A 22 -9.02 6.22 -4.44
N GLN A 23 -9.08 7.49 -4.85
CA GLN A 23 -9.11 7.86 -6.26
C GLN A 23 -7.81 7.47 -6.97
N GLY A 24 -6.66 7.66 -6.31
CA GLY A 24 -5.35 7.27 -6.87
C GLY A 24 -4.94 5.83 -6.56
N GLY A 25 -5.82 5.01 -5.97
CA GLY A 25 -5.51 3.63 -5.57
C GLY A 25 -4.37 3.50 -4.55
N ARG A 26 -3.98 4.57 -3.84
CA ARG A 26 -2.79 4.57 -2.98
C ARG A 26 -3.14 4.39 -1.52
N ILE A 27 -2.51 3.42 -0.85
CA ILE A 27 -2.57 3.27 0.61
C ILE A 27 -1.16 3.44 1.18
N THR A 28 -1.04 4.19 2.29
CA THR A 28 0.23 4.41 2.98
C THR A 28 0.20 3.75 4.35
N TYR A 29 1.23 2.97 4.66
CA TYR A 29 1.37 2.25 5.92
C TYR A 29 2.62 2.67 6.66
N LEU A 30 2.53 2.67 8.00
CA LEU A 30 3.69 2.59 8.88
C LEU A 30 4.01 1.11 9.09
N ALA A 31 5.26 0.74 8.84
CA ALA A 31 5.74 -0.62 9.02
C ALA A 31 7.11 -0.65 9.70
N LYS A 32 7.50 -1.83 10.17
CA LYS A 32 8.84 -2.13 10.63
C LYS A 32 9.55 -3.01 9.61
N SER A 33 10.75 -2.63 9.19
CA SER A 33 11.65 -3.51 8.45
C SER A 33 12.16 -4.61 9.40
N LEU A 34 11.96 -5.86 9.02
CA LEU A 34 12.40 -7.03 9.80
C LEU A 34 13.92 -7.23 9.71
N THR A 35 14.55 -6.79 8.62
CA THR A 35 15.99 -6.90 8.41
C THR A 35 16.77 -5.84 9.18
N SER A 36 16.31 -4.58 9.13
CA SER A 36 17.05 -3.47 9.74
C SER A 36 16.50 -3.02 11.09
N ASN A 37 15.37 -3.59 11.55
CA ASN A 37 14.63 -3.16 12.74
C ASN A 37 14.20 -1.68 12.74
N ARG A 38 14.17 -1.00 11.59
CA ARG A 38 13.81 0.42 11.48
C ARG A 38 12.34 0.60 11.10
N GLN A 39 11.75 1.71 11.54
CA GLN A 39 10.46 2.16 11.04
C GLN A 39 10.59 2.67 9.61
N VAL A 40 9.65 2.27 8.76
CA VAL A 40 9.58 2.63 7.35
C VAL A 40 8.15 2.98 6.96
N VAL A 41 8.02 3.73 5.86
CA VAL A 41 6.73 4.04 5.25
C VAL A 41 6.59 3.23 3.97
N ILE A 42 5.51 2.47 3.86
CA ILE A 42 5.18 1.70 2.64
C ILE A 42 4.06 2.45 1.90
N LYS A 43 4.24 2.68 0.61
CA LYS A 43 3.22 3.23 -0.29
C LYS A 43 2.78 2.10 -1.24
N GLU A 44 1.63 1.51 -0.97
CA GLU A 44 1.01 0.51 -1.85
C GLU A 44 0.16 1.23 -2.89
N PHE A 45 0.33 0.87 -4.16
CA PHE A 45 -0.51 1.34 -5.26
C PHE A 45 -1.33 0.15 -5.79
N ARG A 46 -2.64 0.23 -5.62
CA ARG A 46 -3.62 -0.73 -6.13
C ARG A 46 -4.25 -0.14 -7.37
N PHE A 47 -3.77 -0.57 -8.53
CA PHE A 47 -4.42 -0.29 -9.80
C PHE A 47 -5.57 -1.28 -9.97
N ALA A 48 -6.73 -0.82 -10.42
CA ALA A 48 -7.83 -1.72 -10.73
C ALA A 48 -7.37 -2.70 -11.82
N LEU A 49 -7.36 -4.00 -11.50
CA LEU A 49 -7.28 -5.03 -12.51
C LEU A 49 -8.62 -5.00 -13.26
N ALA A 50 -8.58 -4.53 -14.52
CA ALA A 50 -9.55 -4.64 -15.61
C ALA A 50 -11.05 -4.26 -15.40
N ASP A 51 -11.57 -4.25 -14.18
CA ASP A 51 -13.03 -4.22 -13.93
C ASP A 51 -13.47 -2.95 -13.16
N GLY A 52 -12.51 -2.21 -12.61
CA GLY A 52 -12.74 -0.94 -11.91
C GLY A 52 -12.58 0.23 -12.87
N SER A 53 -13.59 1.11 -12.94
CA SER A 53 -13.58 2.25 -13.86
C SER A 53 -12.31 3.09 -13.70
N TRP A 54 -11.56 3.21 -14.80
CA TRP A 54 -10.30 3.96 -14.92
C TRP A 54 -10.45 5.48 -14.77
N SER A 55 -11.58 5.96 -14.23
CA SER A 55 -11.95 7.38 -14.23
C SER A 55 -11.00 8.28 -13.43
N ALA A 56 -10.20 7.70 -12.52
CA ALA A 56 -9.27 8.45 -11.69
C ALA A 56 -7.80 8.34 -12.10
N PHE A 57 -7.47 7.56 -13.14
CA PHE A 57 -6.09 7.42 -13.63
C PHE A 57 -5.96 7.99 -15.03
N LYS A 58 -5.44 9.22 -15.15
CA LYS A 58 -4.92 9.73 -16.43
C LYS A 58 -3.49 9.25 -16.62
N ALA A 59 -3.29 8.22 -17.44
CA ALA A 59 -1.98 7.93 -18.01
C ALA A 59 -1.63 9.06 -18.99
N TYR A 60 -0.46 9.69 -18.83
CA TYR A 60 0.12 10.57 -19.84
C TYR A 60 1.12 9.74 -20.65
N GLN A 61 1.01 9.76 -21.99
CA GLN A 61 1.93 9.09 -22.91
C GLN A 61 3.02 10.05 -23.37
#